data_AF-A0A644Y5J2-F1
#
_entry.id   AF-A0A644Y5J2-F1
#
_cell.length_a   1.000
_cell.length_b   1.000
_cell.length_c   1.000
_cell.angle_alpha   90.00
_cell.angle_beta   90.00
_cell.angle_gamma   90.00
#
_symmetry.space_group_name_H-M   'P 1'
#
loop_
_entity.id
_entity.type
_entity.pdbx_description
1 polymer ?
#
loop_
_entity_poly.entity_id
_entity_poly.type
_entity_poly.pdbx_seq_one_letter_code
_entity_poly.pdbx_strand_id
1 'polypeptide(L)' 'MANKTITINGVEIDAEKADALLKRIIIKEKTNIKTKQYNDGEMVKMIKKLIEEVAECY' A
#
# COMPACT_ATOMS: atom_id res chain seq x y z
N MET A 1 15.37 15.12 4.83
CA MET A 1 15.35 14.42 3.53
C MET A 1 14.25 15.06 2.71
N ALA A 2 14.49 15.39 1.44
CA ALA A 2 13.50 16.10 0.63
C ALA A 2 12.39 15.11 0.26
N ASN A 3 11.22 15.24 0.90
CA ASN A 3 10.03 14.45 0.57
C ASN A 3 9.73 14.66 -0.92
N LYS A 4 9.90 13.61 -1.72
CA LYS A 4 9.68 13.68 -3.16
C LYS A 4 8.18 13.53 -3.42
N THR A 5 7.46 14.65 -3.43
CA THR A 5 6.07 14.68 -3.87
C THR A 5 6.01 14.64 -5.40
N ILE A 6 5.14 13.80 -5.94
CA ILE A 6 4.86 13.70 -7.37
C ILE A 6 3.38 14.02 -7.60
N THR A 7 3.10 14.89 -8.57
CA THR A 7 1.73 15.19 -8.96
C THR A 7 1.33 14.29 -10.12
N ILE A 8 0.32 13.44 -9.91
CA ILE A 8 -0.26 12.59 -10.96
C ILE A 8 -1.74 12.96 -11.09
N ASN A 9 -2.16 13.37 -12.28
CA ASN A 9 -3.55 13.77 -12.56
C ASN A 9 -4.11 14.84 -11.59
N GLY A 10 -3.25 15.76 -11.13
CA GLY A 10 -3.62 16.80 -10.17
C GLY A 10 -3.67 16.35 -8.71
N VAL A 11 -3.33 15.09 -8.40
CA VAL A 11 -3.22 14.57 -7.03
C VAL A 11 -1.76 14.59 -6.60
N GLU A 12 -1.48 15.24 -5.48
CA GLU A 12 -0.16 15.20 -4.85
C GLU A 12 0.03 13.87 -4.12
N ILE A 13 1.07 13.13 -4.49
CA ILE A 13 1.39 11.83 -3.93
C ILE A 13 2.77 11.93 -3.30
N ASP A 14 2.87 11.49 -2.05
CA ASP A 14 4.15 11.24 -1.40
C ASP A 14 4.76 9.95 -1.96
N ALA A 15 5.76 10.08 -2.83
CA ALA A 15 6.35 8.95 -3.52
C ALA A 15 7.05 7.97 -2.56
N GLU A 16 7.59 8.47 -1.44
CA GLU A 16 8.27 7.62 -0.44
C GLU A 16 7.26 6.78 0.34
N LYS A 17 6.14 7.38 0.76
CA LYS A 17 5.04 6.64 1.38
C LYS A 17 4.43 5.62 0.43
N ALA A 18 4.23 5.99 -0.84
CA ALA A 18 3.68 5.08 -1.85
C ALA A 18 4.61 3.88 -2.13
N ASP A 19 5.91 4.10 -2.25
CA ASP A 19 6.90 3.03 -2.43
C ASP A 19 6.98 2.10 -1.20
N ALA A 20 6.94 2.67 0.01
CA ALA A 20 6.92 1.90 1.25
C ALA A 20 5.64 1.03 1.36
N LEU A 21 4.48 1.58 1.00
CA LEU A 21 3.21 0.86 0.96
C LEU A 21 3.26 -0.29 -0.05
N LEU A 22 3.77 -0.03 -1.26
CA LEU A 22 3.92 -1.05 -2.30
C LEU A 22 4.78 -2.23 -1.82
N LYS A 23 5.93 -1.95 -1.20
CA LYS A 23 6.80 -2.98 -0.62
C LYS A 23 6.09 -3.82 0.44
N ARG A 24 5.33 -3.17 1.33
CA ARG A 24 4.54 -3.87 2.36
C ARG A 24 3.48 -4.80 1.75
N ILE A 25 2.76 -4.34 0.73
CA ILE A 25 1.76 -5.15 0.03
C ILE A 25 2.42 -6.39 -0.59
N ILE A 26 3.53 -6.22 -1.32
CA ILE A 26 4.25 -7.34 -1.96
C ILE A 26 4.70 -8.39 -0.93
N ILE A 27 5.23 -7.95 0.23
CA ILE A 27 5.68 -8.87 1.28
C ILE A 27 4.49 -9.65 1.86
N LYS A 28 3.35 -8.99 2.09
CA LYS A 28 2.14 -9.64 2.58
C LYS A 28 1.56 -10.62 1.57
N GLU A 29 1.51 -10.26 0.29
CA GLU A 29 1.06 -11.14 -0.79
C GLU A 29 1.93 -12.39 -0.87
N LYS A 30 3.27 -12.23 -0.86
CA LYS A 30 4.21 -13.35 -0.84
C LYS A 30 4.04 -14.24 0.38
N THR A 31 3.74 -13.65 1.54
CA THR A 31 3.46 -14.41 2.76
C THR A 31 2.17 -15.19 2.60
N ASN A 32 1.11 -14.55 2.10
CA ASN A 32 -0.18 -15.18 1.90
C ASN A 32 -0.14 -16.33 0.88
N ILE A 33 0.65 -16.21 -0.19
CA ILE A 33 0.86 -17.31 -1.15
C ILE A 33 1.43 -18.55 -0.44
N LYS A 34 2.31 -18.36 0.55
CA LYS A 34 2.91 -19.46 1.31
C LYS A 34 1.96 -20.03 2.37
N THR A 35 1.24 -19.16 3.08
CA THR A 35 0.41 -19.57 4.24
C THR A 35 -1.03 -19.90 3.87
N LYS A 36 -1.52 -19.40 2.73
CA LYS A 36 -2.93 -19.42 2.29
C LYS A 36 -3.89 -18.89 3.37
N GLN A 37 -3.43 -17.90 4.13
CA GLN A 37 -4.17 -17.37 5.28
C GLN A 37 -5.43 -16.59 4.86
N TYR A 38 -5.38 -15.93 3.71
CA TYR A 38 -6.44 -15.09 3.16
C TYR A 38 -6.78 -15.55 1.75
N ASN A 39 -8.06 -15.57 1.41
CA ASN A 39 -8.50 -15.70 0.03
C ASN A 39 -8.36 -14.37 -0.73
N ASP A 40 -8.53 -14.40 -2.05
CA ASP A 40 -8.37 -13.22 -2.91
C ASP A 40 -9.23 -12.03 -2.47
N GLY A 41 -10.49 -12.29 -2.06
CA GLY A 41 -11.39 -11.24 -1.58
C GLY A 41 -10.93 -10.60 -0.27
N GLU A 42 -10.37 -11.41 0.64
CA GLU A 42 -9.80 -10.94 1.91
C GLU A 42 -8.50 -10.17 1.70
N MET A 43 -7.64 -10.61 0.77
CA MET A 43 -6.42 -9.89 0.39
C MET A 43 -6.75 -8.52 -0.18
N VAL A 44 -7.74 -8.42 -1.06
CA VAL A 44 -8.20 -7.13 -1.61
C VAL A 44 -8.70 -6.20 -0.50
N LYS A 45 -9.50 -6.71 0.46
CA LYS A 45 -9.96 -5.92 1.61
C LYS A 45 -8.80 -5.41 2.46
N MET A 46 -7.81 -6.26 2.71
CA MET A 46 -6.63 -5.92 3.50
C MET A 46 -5.75 -4.87 2.80
N ILE A 47 -5.57 -4.96 1.48
CA ILE A 47 -4.83 -3.97 0.70
C ILE A 47 -5.53 -2.61 0.72
N LYS A 48 -6.87 -2.58 0.54
CA LYS A 48 -7.65 -1.34 0.65
C LYS A 48 -7.47 -0.66 2.00
N LYS A 49 -7.55 -1.44 3.08
CA LYS A 49 -7.34 -0.93 4.43
C LYS A 49 -5.93 -0.35 4.63
N LEU A 50 -4.90 -1.00 4.09
CA LEU A 50 -3.53 -0.47 4.15
C LEU A 50 -3.37 0.86 3.39
N ILE A 51 -4.08 1.03 2.27
CA ILE A 51 -4.10 2.28 1.51
C ILE A 51 -4.82 3.36 2.33
N GLU A 52 -5.99 3.05 2.89
CA GLU A 52 -6.76 3.94 3.76
C GLU A 52 -5.92 4.40 4.97
N GLU A 53 -5.24 3.49 5.66
CA GLU A 53 -4.37 3.83 6.81
C GLU A 53 -3.23 4.79 6.42
N VAL A 54 -2.64 4.64 5.24
CA VAL A 54 -1.57 5.54 4.76
C VAL A 54 -2.15 6.89 4.30
N ALA A 55 -3.38 6.90 3.78
CA ALA A 55 -4.07 8.10 3.32
C ALA A 55 -4.70 8.92 4.46
N GLU A 56 -5.25 8.28 5.48
CA GLU A 56 -5.86 8.92 6.66
C GLU A 56 -4.84 9.44 7.67
N CYS A 57 -3.57 9.01 7.59
CA CYS A 57 -2.49 9.55 8.41
C CYS A 57 -2.10 10.97 7.95
N TYR A 58 -2.97 11.94 8.22
CA TYR A 58 -2.74 13.39 8.16
C TYR A 58 -3.46 14.11 9.32
#